data_AF-A0A9N9HUP0-F1
#
_entry.id   AF-A0A9N9HUP0-F1
#
_cell.length_a   1.000
_cell.length_b   1.000
_cell.length_c   1.000
_cell.angle_alpha   90.00
_cell.angle_beta   90.00
_cell.angle_gamma   90.00
#
_symmetry.space_group_name_H-M   'P 1'
#
loop_
_entity.id
_entity.type
_entity.pdbx_description
1 polymer ?
#
loop_
_entity_poly.entity_id
_entity_poly.type
_entity_poly.pdbx_seq_one_letter_code
_entity_poly.pdbx_strand_id
1 'polypeptide(L)'
;MVKAQDWLDQTYPKEGRNEIILIENDDTKKLCGKLILDDFFKLVELDLSHHNITKLDVSDCYDLEKIIFAHNSLTRLLNYPRDFVNPEKLNYLNIMNNNITKIDLGFFNRFINLETLFIGTDDREKIEQGFYNRFYGHLRSIKNLTKLEALDICSTDVSKGLIHLPDSLKEFFYEVYRPEAKVAKIKRKLEPFEGNVKKYKEDKLRKGSNKKLAEHIELEEVQEQTVEIKNLLIVGRTGNGKSALANVVSGSNRFKESDKSVSETRYFLDEIFTHNGEIYRVVDTIGMGDTRLSKNQVLLRKAEAVYTMKEGINQILFVVGRRFTKEEIEAFELLKKVIFESNIIKHTTIIRTNFTNFRNPDKCKVDRQELVEENKFLAEIINSCNGIIYVDNPPIEIECERRLLLNKEDREISRHRILTHLEGFQGNYKPYLKTWDQLYLKIRNYMKIKHDLEEALQSSNISSEEINKLKAKIEKLEAKVVGVTELRCDVEIPFFAKIK
;
A
#
# COMPACT_ATOMS: atom_id res chain seq x y z
N MET A 1 20.53 0.90 32.57
CA MET A 1 19.98 1.37 31.28
C MET A 1 18.85 2.33 31.57
N VAL A 2 18.75 3.41 30.80
CA VAL A 2 17.69 4.42 30.92
C VAL A 2 16.67 4.18 29.81
N LYS A 3 15.37 4.33 30.09
CA LYS A 3 14.36 4.25 29.03
C LYS A 3 14.58 5.42 28.05
N ALA A 4 14.71 5.11 26.77
CA ALA A 4 15.00 6.10 25.73
C ALA A 4 13.95 7.22 25.69
N GLN A 5 12.67 6.89 25.88
CA GLN A 5 11.61 7.90 25.93
C GLN A 5 11.73 8.82 27.14
N ASP A 6 12.00 8.27 28.34
CA ASP A 6 12.15 9.08 29.55
C ASP A 6 13.35 10.04 29.43
N TRP A 7 14.45 9.56 28.84
CA TRP A 7 15.61 10.39 28.51
C TRP A 7 15.25 11.50 27.52
N LEU A 8 14.53 11.18 26.45
CA LEU A 8 14.10 12.17 25.46
C LEU A 8 13.20 13.23 26.09
N ASP A 9 12.23 12.83 26.91
CA ASP A 9 11.27 13.73 27.54
C ASP A 9 11.92 14.64 28.61
N GLN A 10 12.97 14.15 29.29
CA GLN A 10 13.75 14.95 30.24
C GLN A 10 14.73 15.91 29.55
N THR A 11 15.40 15.45 28.49
CA THR A 11 16.43 16.22 27.78
C THR A 11 15.80 17.26 26.85
N TYR A 12 14.70 16.89 26.20
CA TYR A 12 13.97 17.70 25.23
C TYR A 12 12.48 17.81 25.64
N PRO A 13 12.15 18.75 26.55
CA PRO A 13 10.78 19.03 26.92
C PRO A 13 9.93 19.39 25.70
N LYS A 14 8.66 19.00 25.71
CA LYS A 14 7.75 19.13 24.54
C LYS A 14 7.68 20.55 23.96
N GLU A 15 7.73 21.56 24.81
CA GLU A 15 7.56 22.97 24.43
C GLU A 15 8.69 23.51 23.54
N GLY A 16 9.84 22.81 23.43
CA GLY A 16 10.99 23.24 22.60
C GLY A 16 11.39 22.29 21.47
N ARG A 17 10.69 21.16 21.28
CA ARG A 17 11.10 20.11 20.31
C ARG A 17 11.10 20.56 18.86
N ASN A 18 10.22 21.50 18.52
CA ASN A 18 10.04 22.02 17.17
C ASN A 18 11.21 22.91 16.68
N GLU A 19 12.17 23.24 17.53
CA GLU A 19 13.37 24.01 17.19
C GLU A 19 14.64 23.14 17.12
N ILE A 20 14.56 21.88 17.56
CA ILE A 20 15.70 20.98 17.61
C ILE A 20 16.01 20.46 16.21
N ILE A 21 17.26 20.65 15.78
CA ILE A 21 17.79 20.25 14.46
C ILE A 21 18.69 19.02 14.52
N LEU A 22 19.26 18.72 15.69
CA LEU A 22 20.16 17.60 15.95
C LEU A 22 19.79 16.94 17.27
N ILE A 23 19.73 15.62 17.28
CA ILE A 23 19.69 14.82 18.50
C ILE A 23 20.88 13.86 18.47
N GLU A 24 21.74 14.03 19.45
CA GLU A 24 22.83 13.10 19.74
C GLU A 24 22.84 12.73 21.22
N ASN A 25 23.51 11.64 21.56
CA ASN A 25 23.71 11.24 22.96
C ASN A 25 25.13 10.75 23.21
N ASP A 26 25.94 11.64 23.75
CA ASP A 26 27.30 11.34 24.21
C ASP A 26 27.34 10.78 25.65
N ASP A 27 26.19 10.57 26.30
CA ASP A 27 26.16 10.01 27.65
C ASP A 27 26.57 8.52 27.65
N THR A 28 27.43 8.19 28.60
CA THR A 28 27.82 6.83 28.98
C THR A 28 26.63 5.91 29.30
N LYS A 29 25.48 6.46 29.71
CA LYS A 29 24.28 5.68 30.03
C LYS A 29 23.61 5.12 28.77
N LYS A 30 23.61 3.80 28.63
CA LYS A 30 22.91 3.09 27.56
C LYS A 30 21.39 3.31 27.64
N LEU A 31 20.82 3.86 26.56
CA LEU A 31 19.38 3.98 26.35
C LEU A 31 18.78 2.63 25.95
N CYS A 32 17.55 2.35 26.36
CA CYS A 32 16.84 1.12 26.00
C CYS A 32 15.35 1.33 25.77
N GLY A 33 14.70 0.34 25.16
CA GLY A 33 13.25 0.35 24.93
C GLY A 33 12.85 1.11 23.66
N LYS A 34 11.67 1.72 23.66
CA LYS A 34 11.11 2.41 22.50
C LYS A 34 11.47 3.90 22.56
N LEU A 35 11.77 4.49 21.41
CA LEU A 35 11.99 5.92 21.23
C LEU A 35 11.03 6.46 20.16
N ILE A 36 10.21 7.43 20.55
CA ILE A 36 9.24 8.10 19.68
C ILE A 36 9.57 9.59 19.66
N LEU A 37 9.95 10.09 18.49
CA LEU A 37 10.33 11.47 18.23
C LEU A 37 9.13 12.27 17.71
N ASP A 38 8.08 12.36 18.54
CA ASP A 38 6.93 13.23 18.27
C ASP A 38 7.33 14.71 18.52
N ASP A 39 6.78 15.62 17.71
CA ASP A 39 6.96 17.08 17.75
C ASP A 39 8.35 17.63 17.32
N PHE A 40 9.21 16.80 16.72
CA PHE A 40 10.55 17.18 16.23
C PHE A 40 10.57 17.58 14.74
N PHE A 41 9.73 18.54 14.36
CA PHE A 41 9.46 18.87 12.95
C PHE A 41 10.69 19.35 12.15
N LYS A 42 11.63 20.04 12.81
CA LYS A 42 12.85 20.60 12.19
C LYS A 42 14.08 19.71 12.36
N LEU A 43 13.93 18.50 12.90
CA LEU A 43 15.07 17.60 13.12
C LEU A 43 15.67 17.19 11.77
N VAL A 44 16.94 17.52 11.58
CA VAL A 44 17.73 17.24 10.36
C VAL A 44 18.60 16.00 10.56
N GLU A 45 19.15 15.83 11.76
CA GLU A 45 20.11 14.77 12.06
C GLU A 45 19.79 14.06 13.37
N LEU A 46 19.82 12.73 13.35
CA LEU A 46 19.66 11.87 14.51
C LEU A 46 20.85 10.92 14.60
N ASP A 47 21.67 11.06 15.64
CA ASP A 47 22.71 10.10 15.98
C ASP A 47 22.49 9.50 17.37
N LEU A 48 22.03 8.25 17.41
CA LEU A 48 21.83 7.52 18.66
C LEU A 48 22.41 6.11 18.53
N SER A 49 23.63 6.03 18.02
CA SER A 49 24.34 4.75 17.87
C SER A 49 24.79 4.17 19.21
N HIS A 50 25.07 2.86 19.23
CA HIS A 50 25.60 2.15 20.41
C HIS A 50 24.69 2.18 21.64
N HIS A 51 23.38 2.02 21.46
CA HIS A 51 22.41 1.86 22.53
C HIS A 51 21.68 0.51 22.45
N ASN A 52 20.64 0.32 23.26
CA ASN A 52 19.80 -0.87 23.32
C ASN A 52 18.36 -0.53 22.94
N ILE A 53 18.17 0.44 22.04
CA ILE A 53 16.85 0.88 21.58
C ILE A 53 16.27 -0.21 20.67
N THR A 54 15.05 -0.63 20.98
CA THR A 54 14.36 -1.75 20.30
C THR A 54 13.35 -1.29 19.26
N LYS A 55 12.95 -0.02 19.31
CA LYS A 55 12.04 0.62 18.33
C LYS A 55 12.34 2.10 18.20
N LEU A 56 12.40 2.59 16.96
CA LEU A 56 12.52 4.00 16.63
C LEU A 56 11.33 4.44 15.76
N ASP A 57 10.74 5.57 16.12
CA ASP A 57 9.66 6.23 15.38
C ASP A 57 10.01 7.72 15.19
N VAL A 58 10.43 8.05 13.98
CA VAL A 58 10.77 9.38 13.43
C VAL A 58 9.67 9.91 12.50
N SER A 59 8.41 9.54 12.73
CA SER A 59 7.32 9.89 11.80
C SER A 59 6.99 11.37 11.75
N ASP A 60 7.30 12.15 12.79
CA ASP A 60 7.06 13.59 12.81
C ASP A 60 8.32 14.41 12.46
N CYS A 61 9.42 13.74 12.09
CA CYS A 61 10.68 14.37 11.71
C CYS A 61 10.69 14.66 10.19
N TYR A 62 9.98 15.71 9.77
CA TYR A 62 9.76 16.01 8.34
C TYR A 62 11.02 16.49 7.61
N ASP A 63 11.97 17.08 8.32
CA ASP A 63 13.20 17.62 7.76
C ASP A 63 14.40 16.67 7.90
N LEU A 64 14.16 15.41 8.29
CA LEU A 64 15.22 14.46 8.60
C LEU A 64 16.00 14.04 7.36
N GLU A 65 17.29 14.37 7.36
CA GLU A 65 18.24 14.11 6.28
C GLU A 65 19.21 12.97 6.63
N LYS A 66 19.58 12.85 7.92
CA LYS A 66 20.55 11.86 8.38
C LYS A 66 20.06 11.06 9.58
N ILE A 67 20.22 9.75 9.50
CA ILE A 67 19.95 8.82 10.59
C ILE A 67 21.17 7.93 10.80
N ILE A 68 21.78 8.08 11.97
CA ILE A 68 22.91 7.29 12.44
C ILE A 68 22.42 6.53 13.67
N PHE A 69 22.09 5.26 13.47
CA PHE A 69 21.41 4.42 14.46
C PHE A 69 22.03 3.02 14.53
N ALA A 70 23.35 2.96 14.35
CA ALA A 70 24.10 1.73 14.34
C ALA A 70 24.19 1.12 15.76
N HIS A 71 24.48 -0.17 15.85
CA HIS A 71 24.69 -0.88 17.11
C HIS A 71 23.54 -0.71 18.12
N ASN A 72 22.30 -0.82 17.64
CA ASN A 72 21.09 -0.83 18.47
C ASN A 72 20.43 -2.22 18.48
N SER A 73 19.18 -2.32 18.93
CA SER A 73 18.38 -3.55 19.00
C SER A 73 17.07 -3.48 18.21
N LEU A 74 17.05 -2.71 17.12
CA LEU A 74 15.87 -2.59 16.27
C LEU A 74 15.51 -3.96 15.68
N THR A 75 14.24 -4.34 15.80
CA THR A 75 13.69 -5.58 15.22
C THR A 75 12.88 -5.34 13.96
N ARG A 76 12.53 -4.08 13.69
CA ARG A 76 11.79 -3.63 12.50
C ARG A 76 12.46 -2.38 11.97
N LEU A 77 12.19 -2.07 10.70
CA LEU A 77 12.72 -0.88 10.10
C LEU A 77 12.09 0.38 10.67
N LEU A 78 12.80 1.50 10.54
CA LEU A 78 12.41 2.81 11.04
C LEU A 78 10.97 3.14 10.63
N ASN A 79 10.22 3.66 11.59
CA ASN A 79 8.82 4.04 11.47
C ASN A 79 7.83 2.89 11.33
N TYR A 80 8.20 1.65 10.97
CA TYR A 80 7.24 0.56 10.75
C TYR A 80 6.24 0.34 11.91
N PRO A 81 4.91 0.29 11.67
CA PRO A 81 4.23 0.23 10.37
C PRO A 81 3.98 1.60 9.70
N ARG A 82 4.55 2.67 10.27
CA ARG A 82 4.60 4.03 9.72
C ARG A 82 5.53 4.17 8.53
N ASP A 83 5.09 4.98 7.58
CA ASP A 83 5.87 5.32 6.39
C ASP A 83 6.80 6.46 6.75
N PHE A 84 7.96 6.48 6.10
CA PHE A 84 8.85 7.61 6.19
C PHE A 84 8.16 8.82 5.56
N VAL A 85 8.03 9.94 6.27
CA VAL A 85 7.17 11.05 5.82
C VAL A 85 7.75 11.79 4.62
N ASN A 86 9.08 11.93 4.55
CA ASN A 86 9.78 12.52 3.41
C ASN A 86 11.00 11.67 3.00
N PRO A 87 10.79 10.49 2.37
CA PRO A 87 11.89 9.59 2.04
C PRO A 87 12.90 10.23 1.08
N GLU A 88 12.48 11.22 0.31
CA GLU A 88 13.33 11.96 -0.61
C GLU A 88 14.29 12.94 0.10
N LYS A 89 14.07 13.29 1.38
CA LYS A 89 15.03 14.16 2.12
C LYS A 89 16.21 13.38 2.70
N LEU A 90 16.00 12.11 3.01
CA LEU A 90 17.02 11.29 3.65
C LEU A 90 18.18 11.04 2.68
N ASN A 91 19.37 11.56 3.01
CA ASN A 91 20.61 11.37 2.26
C ASN A 91 21.55 10.37 2.95
N TYR A 92 21.44 10.17 4.26
CA TYR A 92 22.32 9.28 5.02
C TYR A 92 21.53 8.35 5.94
N LEU A 93 21.67 7.03 5.74
CA LEU A 93 21.05 6.03 6.60
C LEU A 93 22.07 4.98 7.03
N ASN A 94 22.39 4.96 8.32
CA ASN A 94 23.19 3.92 8.95
C ASN A 94 22.39 3.23 10.05
N ILE A 95 22.04 1.97 9.84
CA ILE A 95 21.32 1.11 10.78
C ILE A 95 22.05 -0.23 10.99
N MET A 96 23.37 -0.24 10.79
CA MET A 96 24.19 -1.45 10.97
C MET A 96 24.08 -2.02 12.37
N ASN A 97 24.37 -3.32 12.50
CA ASN A 97 24.50 -4.00 13.80
C ASN A 97 23.24 -3.88 14.68
N ASN A 98 22.07 -3.97 14.05
CA ASN A 98 20.75 -4.14 14.65
C ASN A 98 20.27 -5.60 14.50
N ASN A 99 19.02 -5.89 14.88
CA ASN A 99 18.41 -7.22 14.77
C ASN A 99 17.16 -7.18 13.87
N ILE A 100 17.24 -6.42 12.77
CA ILE A 100 16.08 -6.16 11.92
C ILE A 100 15.60 -7.48 11.30
N THR A 101 14.31 -7.75 11.45
CA THR A 101 13.64 -8.91 10.86
C THR A 101 13.55 -8.78 9.34
N LYS A 102 13.09 -9.82 8.64
CA LYS A 102 13.18 -9.95 7.18
C LYS A 102 12.60 -8.74 6.42
N ILE A 103 13.45 -7.93 5.77
CA ILE A 103 13.06 -6.76 4.95
C ILE A 103 13.64 -6.86 3.53
N ASP A 104 12.78 -6.62 2.53
CA ASP A 104 13.19 -6.59 1.12
C ASP A 104 13.87 -5.26 0.77
N LEU A 105 14.95 -5.31 0.00
CA LEU A 105 15.69 -4.13 -0.46
C LEU A 105 14.84 -3.12 -1.25
N GLY A 106 13.76 -3.55 -1.89
CA GLY A 106 12.81 -2.67 -2.57
C GLY A 106 12.16 -1.64 -1.66
N PHE A 107 12.21 -1.82 -0.35
CA PHE A 107 11.88 -0.78 0.62
C PHE A 107 12.65 0.53 0.35
N PHE A 108 13.92 0.43 -0.05
CA PHE A 108 14.78 1.59 -0.22
C PHE A 108 14.59 2.34 -1.54
N ASN A 109 13.79 1.82 -2.48
CA ASN A 109 13.61 2.43 -3.81
C ASN A 109 13.04 3.87 -3.77
N ARG A 110 12.34 4.22 -2.68
CA ARG A 110 11.74 5.56 -2.49
C ARG A 110 12.71 6.63 -1.97
N PHE A 111 13.90 6.26 -1.51
CA PHE A 111 14.88 7.20 -0.93
C PHE A 111 15.84 7.70 -2.00
N ILE A 112 15.30 8.32 -3.05
CA ILE A 112 16.04 8.62 -4.30
C ILE A 112 17.26 9.52 -4.12
N ASN A 113 17.32 10.28 -3.03
CA ASN A 113 18.44 11.17 -2.70
C ASN A 113 19.45 10.55 -1.72
N LEU A 114 19.31 9.26 -1.40
CA LEU A 114 20.21 8.57 -0.50
C LEU A 114 21.61 8.45 -1.12
N GLU A 115 22.60 8.97 -0.40
CA GLU A 115 24.03 8.94 -0.73
C GLU A 115 24.73 7.80 0.02
N THR A 116 24.30 7.50 1.25
CA THR A 116 24.87 6.43 2.08
C THR A 116 23.78 5.51 2.62
N LEU A 117 23.93 4.20 2.39
CA LEU A 117 23.06 3.15 2.91
C LEU A 117 23.86 2.04 3.59
N PHE A 118 23.91 2.06 4.92
CA PHE A 118 24.59 1.03 5.70
C PHE A 118 23.60 0.19 6.49
N ILE A 119 23.43 -1.06 6.07
CA ILE A 119 22.39 -1.97 6.58
C ILE A 119 22.93 -3.34 7.02
N GLY A 120 24.22 -3.60 6.82
CA GLY A 120 24.84 -4.87 7.15
C GLY A 120 25.04 -5.13 8.63
N THR A 121 25.80 -6.17 8.90
CA THR A 121 26.24 -6.59 10.24
C THR A 121 27.66 -7.13 10.15
N ASP A 122 28.57 -6.49 10.88
CA ASP A 122 29.99 -6.85 10.97
C ASP A 122 30.41 -7.26 12.39
N ASP A 123 29.54 -7.03 13.38
CA ASP A 123 29.72 -7.44 14.76
C ASP A 123 29.60 -8.96 14.92
N ARG A 124 30.77 -9.64 15.02
CA ARG A 124 30.87 -11.11 15.09
C ARG A 124 30.22 -11.69 16.34
N GLU A 125 30.38 -11.03 17.48
CA GLU A 125 29.79 -11.49 18.75
C GLU A 125 28.27 -11.46 18.68
N LYS A 126 27.69 -10.41 18.09
CA LYS A 126 26.25 -10.33 17.84
C LYS A 126 25.78 -11.42 16.86
N ILE A 127 26.51 -11.65 15.78
CA ILE A 127 26.17 -12.68 14.78
C ILE A 127 26.11 -14.07 15.41
N GLU A 128 27.09 -14.42 16.25
CA GLU A 128 27.13 -15.71 16.97
C GLU A 128 25.91 -15.90 17.88
N GLN A 129 25.35 -14.80 18.40
CA GLN A 129 24.13 -14.79 19.22
C GLN A 129 22.83 -14.75 18.38
N GLY A 130 22.92 -14.87 17.06
CA GLY A 130 21.77 -14.79 16.15
C GLY A 130 21.23 -13.37 15.94
N PHE A 131 22.01 -12.35 16.30
CA PHE A 131 21.65 -10.94 16.23
C PHE A 131 22.28 -10.29 15.00
N TYR A 132 21.46 -10.05 13.98
CA TYR A 132 21.90 -9.44 12.72
C TYR A 132 20.72 -8.92 11.92
N ASN A 133 21.00 -8.01 11.00
CA ASN A 133 20.00 -7.47 10.09
C ASN A 133 19.69 -8.47 8.95
N ARG A 134 18.40 -8.76 8.73
CA ARG A 134 17.91 -9.75 7.76
C ARG A 134 17.38 -9.09 6.48
N PHE A 135 18.23 -8.30 5.82
CA PHE A 135 17.89 -7.74 4.52
C PHE A 135 18.05 -8.79 3.41
N TYR A 136 17.08 -8.85 2.50
CA TYR A 136 17.06 -9.77 1.38
C TYR A 136 16.54 -9.07 0.11
N GLY A 137 16.46 -9.81 -0.99
CA GLY A 137 15.97 -9.31 -2.26
C GLY A 137 17.10 -9.03 -3.24
N HIS A 138 16.83 -8.14 -4.20
CA HIS A 138 17.68 -7.93 -5.37
C HIS A 138 18.29 -6.53 -5.38
N LEU A 139 19.57 -6.41 -5.73
CA LEU A 139 20.23 -5.09 -5.86
C LEU A 139 19.62 -4.22 -6.99
N ARG A 140 18.88 -4.82 -7.94
CA ARG A 140 18.08 -4.08 -8.93
C ARG A 140 17.02 -3.19 -8.28
N SER A 141 16.54 -3.56 -7.09
CA SER A 141 15.51 -2.79 -6.40
C SER A 141 15.98 -1.41 -5.95
N ILE A 142 17.29 -1.19 -5.84
CA ILE A 142 17.91 0.10 -5.52
C ILE A 142 18.56 0.77 -6.73
N LYS A 143 18.27 0.31 -7.96
CA LYS A 143 18.85 0.88 -9.19
C LYS A 143 18.55 2.38 -9.38
N ASN A 144 17.45 2.86 -8.82
CA ASN A 144 16.99 4.24 -8.95
C ASN A 144 17.67 5.18 -7.94
N LEU A 145 18.47 4.66 -7.01
CA LEU A 145 19.24 5.45 -6.05
C LEU A 145 20.48 6.03 -6.75
N THR A 146 20.25 6.92 -7.72
CA THR A 146 21.27 7.47 -8.61
C THR A 146 22.32 8.35 -7.92
N LYS A 147 22.08 8.73 -6.66
CA LYS A 147 23.03 9.46 -5.81
C LYS A 147 23.80 8.56 -4.84
N LEU A 148 23.51 7.25 -4.79
CA LEU A 148 24.11 6.34 -3.81
C LEU A 148 25.61 6.19 -4.07
N GLU A 149 26.42 6.67 -3.13
CA GLU A 149 27.88 6.64 -3.19
C GLU A 149 28.46 5.52 -2.33
N ALA A 150 27.82 5.18 -1.21
CA ALA A 150 28.30 4.15 -0.28
C ALA A 150 27.19 3.17 0.10
N LEU A 151 27.48 1.87 -0.02
CA LEU A 151 26.54 0.79 0.30
C LEU A 151 27.21 -0.30 1.14
N ASP A 152 26.64 -0.61 2.31
CA ASP A 152 27.04 -1.75 3.13
C ASP A 152 25.90 -2.78 3.22
N ILE A 153 26.18 -3.99 2.74
CA ILE A 153 25.30 -5.16 2.82
C ILE A 153 25.99 -6.36 3.51
N CYS A 154 26.99 -6.10 4.34
CA CYS A 154 27.76 -7.13 5.05
C CYS A 154 26.85 -8.11 5.80
N SER A 155 27.11 -9.40 5.69
CA SER A 155 26.35 -10.49 6.34
C SER A 155 24.83 -10.55 6.07
N THR A 156 24.32 -9.86 5.04
CA THR A 156 22.89 -9.90 4.65
C THR A 156 22.55 -11.09 3.74
N ASP A 157 21.26 -11.29 3.46
CA ASP A 157 20.75 -12.30 2.52
C ASP A 157 20.56 -11.76 1.09
N VAL A 158 21.16 -10.61 0.78
CA VAL A 158 21.23 -10.05 -0.57
C VAL A 158 22.24 -10.84 -1.38
N SER A 159 21.90 -11.28 -2.60
CA SER A 159 22.76 -12.23 -3.32
C SER A 159 22.87 -12.07 -4.84
N LYS A 160 22.10 -11.16 -5.44
CA LYS A 160 22.01 -10.98 -6.89
C LYS A 160 21.79 -9.50 -7.27
N GLY A 161 21.93 -9.20 -8.56
CA GLY A 161 21.67 -7.86 -9.11
C GLY A 161 22.86 -6.90 -9.17
N LEU A 162 24.09 -7.39 -9.09
CA LEU A 162 25.31 -6.57 -9.12
C LEU A 162 25.40 -5.65 -10.35
N ILE A 163 24.90 -6.09 -11.50
CA ILE A 163 24.91 -5.29 -12.74
C ILE A 163 24.02 -4.04 -12.65
N HIS A 164 23.06 -4.01 -11.72
CA HIS A 164 22.08 -2.93 -11.57
C HIS A 164 22.42 -1.95 -10.46
N LEU A 165 23.56 -2.13 -9.77
CA LEU A 165 24.02 -1.13 -8.81
C LEU A 165 24.16 0.24 -9.52
N PRO A 166 23.88 1.36 -8.84
CA PRO A 166 24.08 2.69 -9.40
C PRO A 166 25.54 2.92 -9.83
N ASP A 167 25.76 3.73 -10.87
CA ASP A 167 27.11 4.08 -11.33
C ASP A 167 27.79 5.13 -10.43
N SER A 168 27.00 5.82 -9.59
CA SER A 168 27.45 6.70 -8.53
C SER A 168 28.21 5.98 -7.41
N LEU A 169 28.07 4.65 -7.29
CA LEU A 169 28.62 3.88 -6.19
C LEU A 169 30.17 3.90 -6.20
N LYS A 170 30.75 4.41 -5.12
CA LYS A 170 32.19 4.52 -4.86
C LYS A 170 32.65 3.45 -3.88
N GLU A 171 31.88 3.24 -2.81
CA GLU A 171 32.19 2.30 -1.73
C GLU A 171 31.14 1.19 -1.65
N PHE A 172 31.60 -0.06 -1.61
CA PHE A 172 30.73 -1.23 -1.53
C PHE A 172 31.28 -2.25 -0.54
N PHE A 173 30.59 -2.40 0.58
CA PHE A 173 30.96 -3.34 1.65
C PHE A 173 30.02 -4.55 1.61
N TYR A 174 30.61 -5.74 1.50
CA TYR A 174 29.87 -6.99 1.28
C TYR A 174 30.54 -8.19 1.97
N GLU A 175 31.25 -7.94 3.07
CA GLU A 175 31.96 -8.98 3.81
C GLU A 175 31.00 -9.99 4.44
N VAL A 176 31.53 -11.20 4.64
CA VAL A 176 30.77 -12.36 5.15
C VAL A 176 31.27 -12.67 6.55
N TYR A 177 30.58 -12.14 7.56
CA TYR A 177 30.84 -12.46 8.97
C TYR A 177 29.88 -13.54 9.50
N ARG A 178 28.68 -13.65 8.91
CA ARG A 178 27.72 -14.75 9.14
C ARG A 178 27.92 -15.86 8.08
N PRO A 179 28.25 -17.11 8.46
CA PRO A 179 28.56 -18.18 7.51
C PRO A 179 27.45 -18.47 6.49
N GLU A 180 26.18 -18.36 6.88
CA GLU A 180 25.02 -18.66 6.03
C GLU A 180 24.55 -17.47 5.19
N ALA A 181 25.21 -16.31 5.28
CA ALA A 181 24.78 -15.11 4.60
C ALA A 181 24.83 -15.26 3.07
N LYS A 182 23.70 -14.98 2.40
CA LYS A 182 23.65 -15.12 0.93
C LYS A 182 24.55 -14.09 0.20
N VAL A 183 25.02 -13.03 0.88
CA VAL A 183 26.03 -12.10 0.35
C VAL A 183 27.35 -12.79 -0.05
N ALA A 184 27.63 -13.99 0.47
CA ALA A 184 28.75 -14.82 0.01
C ALA A 184 28.70 -15.11 -1.51
N LYS A 185 27.50 -15.13 -2.12
CA LYS A 185 27.35 -15.27 -3.58
C LYS A 185 27.84 -14.03 -4.32
N ILE A 186 27.63 -12.83 -3.76
CA ILE A 186 28.16 -11.57 -4.29
C ILE A 186 29.68 -11.57 -4.16
N LYS A 187 30.21 -11.92 -2.98
CA LYS A 187 31.65 -12.02 -2.73
C LYS A 187 32.35 -12.91 -3.76
N ARG A 188 31.88 -14.14 -3.95
CA ARG A 188 32.36 -15.07 -4.99
C ARG A 188 32.28 -14.52 -6.43
N LYS A 189 31.24 -13.73 -6.75
CA LYS A 189 31.09 -13.13 -8.09
C LYS A 189 32.10 -12.00 -8.32
N LEU A 190 32.52 -11.31 -7.27
CA LEU A 190 33.45 -10.19 -7.32
C LEU A 190 34.91 -10.59 -7.07
N GLU A 191 35.18 -11.76 -6.49
CA GLU A 191 36.53 -12.31 -6.28
C GLU A 191 37.42 -12.27 -7.53
N PRO A 192 36.98 -12.73 -8.73
CA PRO A 192 37.79 -12.64 -9.95
C PRO A 192 38.11 -11.22 -10.42
N PHE A 193 37.41 -10.22 -9.86
CA PHE A 193 37.53 -8.82 -10.19
C PHE A 193 38.18 -8.01 -9.07
N GLU A 194 38.76 -8.67 -8.05
CA GLU A 194 39.38 -8.02 -6.88
C GLU A 194 38.39 -7.08 -6.16
N GLY A 195 37.11 -7.44 -6.14
CA GLY A 195 36.05 -6.61 -5.56
C GLY A 195 35.55 -5.47 -6.45
N ASN A 196 36.13 -5.29 -7.64
CA ASN A 196 35.80 -4.15 -8.50
C ASN A 196 34.47 -4.38 -9.26
N VAL A 197 33.41 -3.75 -8.76
CA VAL A 197 32.06 -3.80 -9.36
C VAL A 197 32.02 -3.24 -10.78
N LYS A 198 32.82 -2.21 -11.09
CA LYS A 198 32.87 -1.63 -12.45
C LYS A 198 33.46 -2.63 -13.45
N LYS A 199 34.59 -3.26 -13.13
CA LYS A 199 35.18 -4.34 -13.95
C LYS A 199 34.21 -5.51 -14.13
N TYR A 200 33.48 -5.89 -13.07
CA TYR A 200 32.44 -6.92 -13.15
C TYR A 200 31.33 -6.53 -14.14
N LYS A 201 30.79 -5.31 -14.03
CA LYS A 201 29.76 -4.79 -14.95
C LYS A 201 30.24 -4.81 -16.40
N GLU A 202 31.45 -4.31 -16.66
CA GLU A 202 32.04 -4.28 -18.00
C GLU A 202 32.21 -5.68 -18.61
N ASP A 203 32.69 -6.67 -17.84
CA ASP A 203 32.81 -8.07 -18.30
C ASP A 203 31.45 -8.67 -18.64
N LYS A 204 30.43 -8.44 -17.80
CA LYS A 204 29.07 -8.97 -18.04
C LYS A 204 28.40 -8.30 -19.24
N LEU A 205 28.57 -7.00 -19.41
CA LEU A 205 28.03 -6.26 -20.55
C LEU A 205 28.72 -6.65 -21.87
N ARG A 206 30.05 -6.86 -21.87
CA ARG A 206 30.79 -7.33 -23.05
C ARG A 206 30.36 -8.73 -23.48
N LYS A 207 30.16 -9.66 -22.53
CA LYS A 207 29.63 -11.01 -22.77
C LYS A 207 28.16 -11.01 -23.22
N GLY A 208 27.40 -9.94 -22.94
CA GLY A 208 26.02 -9.71 -23.37
C GLY A 208 25.83 -9.38 -24.86
N SER A 209 26.90 -9.23 -25.63
CA SER A 209 26.83 -9.06 -27.10
C SER A 209 26.31 -10.31 -27.84
N ASN A 210 26.21 -11.45 -27.15
CA ASN A 210 25.50 -12.63 -27.61
C ASN A 210 24.04 -12.59 -27.13
N LYS A 211 23.13 -12.21 -28.02
CA LYS A 211 21.68 -12.02 -27.77
C LYS A 211 21.01 -13.18 -26.98
N LYS A 212 21.44 -14.43 -27.22
CA LYS A 212 20.96 -15.65 -26.53
C LYS A 212 21.42 -15.80 -25.07
N LEU A 213 22.55 -15.19 -24.69
CA LEU A 213 23.13 -15.29 -23.34
C LEU A 213 22.61 -14.18 -22.43
N ALA A 214 22.29 -13.00 -22.97
CA ALA A 214 21.56 -11.95 -22.26
C ALA A 214 20.17 -12.43 -21.82
N GLU A 215 19.45 -13.14 -22.71
CA GLU A 215 18.18 -13.82 -22.40
C GLU A 215 18.36 -14.90 -21.31
N HIS A 216 19.45 -15.68 -21.33
CA HIS A 216 19.73 -16.68 -20.28
C HIS A 216 20.11 -16.06 -18.92
N ILE A 217 20.83 -14.94 -18.89
CA ILE A 217 21.18 -14.22 -17.65
C ILE A 217 19.93 -13.58 -17.03
N GLU A 218 18.99 -13.09 -17.84
CA GLU A 218 17.67 -12.65 -17.36
C GLU A 218 16.80 -13.83 -16.87
N LEU A 219 16.91 -15.01 -17.51
CA LEU A 219 16.18 -16.23 -17.12
C LEU A 219 16.70 -16.89 -15.82
N GLU A 220 18.00 -16.81 -15.50
CA GLU A 220 18.56 -17.30 -14.22
C GLU A 220 18.25 -16.39 -13.01
N GLU A 221 17.75 -15.19 -13.25
CA GLU A 221 17.45 -14.17 -12.23
C GLU A 221 16.00 -14.15 -11.74
N VAL A 222 15.09 -14.93 -12.32
CA VAL A 222 13.68 -15.03 -11.89
C VAL A 222 13.42 -16.35 -11.17
N GLN A 223 13.56 -16.38 -9.83
CA GLN A 223 12.81 -17.27 -8.93
C GLN A 223 13.06 -16.91 -7.46
N GLU A 224 12.37 -15.89 -6.98
CA GLU A 224 11.86 -15.76 -5.60
C GLU A 224 10.80 -14.65 -5.70
N GLN A 225 9.57 -15.03 -6.08
CA GLN A 225 8.43 -14.11 -6.13
C GLN A 225 8.12 -13.62 -4.71
N THR A 226 8.21 -12.31 -4.47
CA THR A 226 7.26 -11.68 -3.56
C THR A 226 5.89 -11.87 -4.21
N VAL A 227 4.96 -12.51 -3.50
CA VAL A 227 3.64 -12.76 -4.08
C VAL A 227 2.91 -11.42 -4.19
N GLU A 228 2.87 -10.86 -5.39
CA GLU A 228 2.20 -9.60 -5.66
C GLU A 228 0.68 -9.81 -5.56
N ILE A 229 0.04 -9.12 -4.60
CA ILE A 229 -1.40 -9.15 -4.43
C ILE A 229 -2.02 -8.08 -5.33
N LYS A 230 -2.92 -8.51 -6.22
CA LYS A 230 -3.68 -7.62 -7.10
C LYS A 230 -4.96 -7.14 -6.41
N ASN A 231 -4.99 -5.88 -5.95
CA ASN A 231 -6.15 -5.33 -5.23
C ASN A 231 -7.24 -4.83 -6.20
N LEU A 232 -8.47 -5.33 -6.04
CA LEU A 232 -9.67 -4.94 -6.79
C LEU A 232 -10.59 -4.12 -5.87
N LEU A 233 -10.83 -2.85 -6.21
CA LEU A 233 -11.71 -1.97 -5.45
C LEU A 233 -13.09 -1.89 -6.10
N ILE A 234 -14.14 -2.37 -5.44
CA ILE A 234 -15.52 -2.28 -5.94
C ILE A 234 -16.16 -1.00 -5.41
N VAL A 235 -16.66 -0.17 -6.32
CA VAL A 235 -17.31 1.11 -6.01
C VAL A 235 -18.60 1.25 -6.82
N GLY A 236 -19.59 1.95 -6.27
CA GLY A 236 -20.86 2.15 -6.95
C GLY A 236 -21.97 2.52 -5.99
N ARG A 237 -23.19 2.68 -6.52
CA ARG A 237 -24.37 2.99 -5.72
C ARG A 237 -24.80 1.79 -4.87
N THR A 238 -25.54 2.05 -3.79
CA THR A 238 -26.22 0.99 -3.03
C THR A 238 -27.29 0.34 -3.91
N GLY A 239 -27.46 -0.99 -3.81
CA GLY A 239 -28.45 -1.74 -4.59
C GLY A 239 -28.03 -2.14 -6.01
N ASN A 240 -26.84 -1.76 -6.49
CA ASN A 240 -26.36 -2.15 -7.82
C ASN A 240 -25.67 -3.54 -7.86
N GLY A 241 -25.67 -4.29 -6.76
CA GLY A 241 -25.09 -5.64 -6.73
C GLY A 241 -23.57 -5.71 -6.52
N LYS A 242 -22.96 -4.74 -5.81
CA LYS A 242 -21.52 -4.76 -5.49
C LYS A 242 -21.08 -6.00 -4.71
N SER A 243 -21.83 -6.36 -3.67
CA SER A 243 -21.55 -7.54 -2.84
C SER A 243 -21.75 -8.85 -3.62
N ALA A 244 -22.77 -8.93 -4.45
CA ALA A 244 -22.96 -10.06 -5.37
C ALA A 244 -21.82 -10.17 -6.39
N LEU A 245 -21.36 -9.04 -6.94
CA LEU A 245 -20.18 -9.00 -7.80
C LEU A 245 -18.92 -9.47 -7.05
N ALA A 246 -18.73 -9.04 -5.80
CA ALA A 246 -17.60 -9.44 -4.98
C ALA A 246 -17.56 -10.96 -4.78
N ASN A 247 -18.68 -11.57 -4.37
CA ASN A 247 -18.86 -13.02 -4.26
C ASN A 247 -18.58 -13.75 -5.58
N VAL A 248 -19.11 -13.25 -6.70
CA VAL A 248 -18.89 -13.84 -8.03
C VAL A 248 -17.42 -13.78 -8.44
N VAL A 249 -16.74 -12.68 -8.17
CA VAL A 249 -15.31 -12.48 -8.52
C VAL A 249 -14.37 -13.25 -7.59
N SER A 250 -14.68 -13.39 -6.30
CA SER A 250 -13.89 -14.21 -5.37
C SER A 250 -14.20 -15.71 -5.50
N GLY A 251 -15.42 -16.07 -5.91
CA GLY A 251 -15.91 -17.45 -5.89
C GLY A 251 -16.34 -17.86 -4.48
N SER A 252 -16.76 -16.91 -3.66
CA SER A 252 -17.13 -17.09 -2.24
C SER A 252 -18.56 -16.59 -1.97
N ASN A 253 -19.04 -16.81 -0.75
CA ASN A 253 -20.30 -16.25 -0.23
C ASN A 253 -20.04 -15.39 1.02
N ARG A 254 -18.88 -14.74 1.10
CA ARG A 254 -18.47 -13.94 2.27
C ARG A 254 -19.23 -12.63 2.37
N PHE A 255 -19.60 -12.05 1.22
CA PHE A 255 -20.28 -10.77 1.15
C PHE A 255 -21.78 -11.00 1.22
N LYS A 256 -22.45 -10.52 2.28
CA LYS A 256 -23.90 -10.71 2.45
C LYS A 256 -24.68 -9.99 1.35
N GLU A 257 -25.45 -10.74 0.57
CA GLU A 257 -26.32 -10.23 -0.49
C GLU A 257 -27.71 -9.96 0.10
N SER A 258 -28.23 -8.72 0.06
CA SER A 258 -29.61 -8.45 0.48
C SER A 258 -30.31 -7.45 -0.43
N ASP A 259 -31.56 -7.76 -0.79
CA ASP A 259 -32.49 -6.87 -1.52
C ASP A 259 -33.11 -5.79 -0.61
N LYS A 260 -32.94 -5.94 0.71
CA LYS A 260 -33.46 -5.03 1.74
C LYS A 260 -32.40 -4.00 2.10
N SER A 261 -32.79 -2.72 2.15
CA SER A 261 -31.98 -1.53 2.50
C SER A 261 -31.32 -1.54 3.89
N VAL A 262 -31.29 -2.68 4.57
CA VAL A 262 -30.61 -2.86 5.86
C VAL A 262 -29.24 -3.46 5.57
N SER A 263 -28.28 -2.64 5.11
CA SER A 263 -26.89 -3.10 5.10
C SER A 263 -26.41 -3.16 6.56
N GLU A 264 -26.19 -4.36 7.06
CA GLU A 264 -25.52 -4.60 8.35
C GLU A 264 -24.01 -4.32 8.27
N THR A 265 -23.50 -4.01 7.07
CA THR A 265 -22.11 -3.64 6.79
C THR A 265 -21.86 -2.16 7.08
N ARG A 266 -21.53 -1.85 8.35
CA ARG A 266 -20.99 -0.53 8.75
C ARG A 266 -19.52 -0.30 8.31
N TYR A 267 -18.95 -1.21 7.52
CA TYR A 267 -17.54 -1.27 7.12
C TYR A 267 -17.37 -1.86 5.72
N PHE A 268 -16.22 -1.62 5.08
CA PHE A 268 -15.81 -2.35 3.87
C PHE A 268 -15.45 -3.80 4.24
N LEU A 269 -15.65 -4.74 3.31
CA LEU A 269 -15.26 -6.14 3.46
C LEU A 269 -14.25 -6.48 2.38
N ASP A 270 -13.37 -7.43 2.66
CA ASP A 270 -12.38 -7.90 1.71
C ASP A 270 -12.25 -9.43 1.69
N GLU A 271 -11.78 -9.96 0.57
CA GLU A 271 -11.46 -11.37 0.42
C GLU A 271 -10.28 -11.60 -0.51
N ILE A 272 -9.43 -12.55 -0.16
CA ILE A 272 -8.28 -12.97 -0.96
C ILE A 272 -8.64 -14.25 -1.68
N PHE A 273 -8.34 -14.31 -2.98
CA PHE A 273 -8.54 -15.50 -3.81
C PHE A 273 -7.40 -15.64 -4.82
N THR A 274 -7.23 -16.84 -5.37
CA THR A 274 -6.22 -17.14 -6.38
C THR A 274 -6.88 -17.45 -7.71
N HIS A 275 -6.38 -16.88 -8.79
CA HIS A 275 -6.79 -17.20 -10.15
C HIS A 275 -5.57 -17.28 -11.06
N ASN A 276 -5.42 -18.40 -11.78
CA ASN A 276 -4.31 -18.65 -12.72
C ASN A 276 -2.90 -18.37 -12.14
N GLY A 277 -2.70 -18.70 -10.85
CA GLY A 277 -1.42 -18.54 -10.15
C GLY A 277 -1.17 -17.13 -9.60
N GLU A 278 -2.06 -16.18 -9.85
CA GLU A 278 -2.00 -14.82 -9.30
C GLU A 278 -2.92 -14.69 -8.08
N ILE A 279 -2.50 -13.91 -7.09
CA ILE A 279 -3.30 -13.61 -5.89
C ILE A 279 -4.03 -12.30 -6.10
N TYR A 280 -5.34 -12.34 -5.92
CA TYR A 280 -6.22 -11.18 -5.97
C TYR A 280 -6.80 -10.91 -4.59
N ARG A 281 -7.07 -9.63 -4.30
CA ARG A 281 -7.85 -9.21 -3.13
C ARG A 281 -8.99 -8.33 -3.59
N VAL A 282 -10.22 -8.79 -3.45
CA VAL A 282 -11.42 -8.01 -3.75
C VAL A 282 -11.88 -7.27 -2.51
N VAL A 283 -12.20 -5.99 -2.64
CA VAL A 283 -12.67 -5.14 -1.56
C VAL A 283 -14.01 -4.50 -1.93
N ASP A 284 -15.05 -4.90 -1.22
CA ASP A 284 -16.40 -4.35 -1.34
C ASP A 284 -16.56 -3.14 -0.41
N THR A 285 -17.02 -2.02 -0.97
CA THR A 285 -17.16 -0.75 -0.25
C THR A 285 -18.61 -0.35 -0.03
N ILE A 286 -18.84 0.50 0.97
CA ILE A 286 -20.16 1.10 1.17
C ILE A 286 -20.58 1.95 -0.03
N GLY A 287 -21.87 1.88 -0.37
CA GLY A 287 -22.41 2.57 -1.54
C GLY A 287 -22.51 4.09 -1.36
N MET A 288 -22.45 4.82 -2.47
CA MET A 288 -22.48 6.30 -2.50
C MET A 288 -23.82 6.93 -2.04
N GLY A 289 -24.91 6.15 -2.09
CA GLY A 289 -26.28 6.61 -1.81
C GLY A 289 -26.90 5.97 -0.57
N ASP A 290 -26.08 5.56 0.39
CA ASP A 290 -26.58 5.02 1.66
C ASP A 290 -27.16 6.15 2.52
N THR A 291 -28.49 6.19 2.68
CA THR A 291 -29.21 7.26 3.40
C THR A 291 -28.94 7.28 4.90
N ARG A 292 -28.19 6.31 5.43
CA ARG A 292 -27.88 6.18 6.86
C ARG A 292 -26.56 6.85 7.24
N LEU A 293 -25.72 7.20 6.27
CA LEU A 293 -24.44 7.86 6.47
C LEU A 293 -24.42 9.23 5.77
N SER A 294 -23.69 10.17 6.36
CA SER A 294 -23.35 11.44 5.70
C SER A 294 -22.37 11.21 4.54
N LYS A 295 -22.32 12.13 3.57
CA LYS A 295 -21.35 12.08 2.44
C LYS A 295 -19.90 11.94 2.93
N ASN A 296 -19.54 12.63 4.02
CA ASN A 296 -18.19 12.57 4.59
C ASN A 296 -17.89 11.23 5.27
N GLN A 297 -18.88 10.59 5.89
CA GLN A 297 -18.71 9.24 6.44
C GLN A 297 -18.52 8.21 5.32
N VAL A 298 -19.27 8.30 4.22
CA VAL A 298 -19.07 7.44 3.04
C VAL A 298 -17.66 7.59 2.48
N LEU A 299 -17.16 8.82 2.40
CA LEU A 299 -15.78 9.12 1.98
C LEU A 299 -14.75 8.53 2.93
N LEU A 300 -14.93 8.71 4.24
CA LEU A 300 -14.03 8.15 5.25
C LEU A 300 -13.91 6.63 5.08
N ARG A 301 -15.02 5.89 4.98
CA ARG A 301 -15.01 4.42 4.81
C ARG A 301 -14.29 3.96 3.55
N LYS A 302 -14.42 4.71 2.46
CA LYS A 302 -13.68 4.41 1.21
C LYS A 302 -12.20 4.66 1.37
N ALA A 303 -11.83 5.72 2.08
CA ALA A 303 -10.45 6.04 2.34
C ALA A 303 -9.81 5.02 3.31
N GLU A 304 -10.57 4.47 4.28
CA GLU A 304 -10.15 3.32 5.08
C GLU A 304 -9.89 2.08 4.22
N ALA A 305 -10.76 1.79 3.25
CA ALA A 305 -10.60 0.65 2.34
C ALA A 305 -9.30 0.77 1.52
N VAL A 306 -9.08 1.92 0.90
CA VAL A 306 -7.86 2.23 0.14
C VAL A 306 -6.62 2.15 1.03
N TYR A 307 -6.70 2.62 2.28
CA TYR A 307 -5.59 2.53 3.24
C TYR A 307 -5.12 1.08 3.49
N THR A 308 -6.03 0.08 3.40
CA THR A 308 -5.64 -1.32 3.58
C THR A 308 -4.92 -1.94 2.39
N MET A 309 -4.90 -1.29 1.22
CA MET A 309 -4.33 -1.80 -0.03
C MET A 309 -2.87 -1.36 -0.21
N LYS A 310 -1.95 -1.96 0.54
CA LYS A 310 -0.52 -1.55 0.61
C LYS A 310 0.20 -1.64 -0.74
N GLU A 311 -0.22 -2.59 -1.57
CA GLU A 311 0.32 -2.86 -2.90
C GLU A 311 -0.19 -1.85 -3.95
N GLY A 312 -1.17 -1.01 -3.59
CA GLY A 312 -1.90 -0.12 -4.51
C GLY A 312 -3.18 -0.79 -5.02
N ILE A 313 -3.98 -0.04 -5.78
CA ILE A 313 -5.20 -0.50 -6.44
C ILE A 313 -4.82 -0.97 -7.86
N ASN A 314 -5.02 -2.25 -8.17
CA ASN A 314 -4.83 -2.75 -9.53
C ASN A 314 -5.95 -2.27 -10.43
N GLN A 315 -7.19 -2.50 -10.01
CA GLN A 315 -8.36 -2.13 -10.79
C GLN A 315 -9.51 -1.66 -9.90
N ILE A 316 -10.24 -0.66 -10.39
CA ILE A 316 -11.50 -0.20 -9.82
C ILE A 316 -12.64 -0.79 -10.64
N LEU A 317 -13.57 -1.49 -9.99
CA LEU A 317 -14.78 -1.99 -10.61
C LEU A 317 -15.93 -1.04 -10.26
N PHE A 318 -16.28 -0.15 -11.20
CA PHE A 318 -17.34 0.84 -11.03
C PHE A 318 -18.69 0.24 -11.43
N VAL A 319 -19.48 -0.16 -10.43
CA VAL A 319 -20.72 -0.93 -10.60
C VAL A 319 -21.93 -0.02 -10.81
N VAL A 320 -22.52 -0.14 -12.00
CA VAL A 320 -23.64 0.68 -12.46
C VAL A 320 -24.82 -0.22 -12.81
N GLY A 321 -26.03 0.13 -12.38
CA GLY A 321 -27.24 -0.70 -12.52
C GLY A 321 -27.82 -0.76 -13.94
N ARG A 322 -29.09 -0.36 -14.13
CA ARG A 322 -29.74 -0.26 -15.46
C ARG A 322 -29.77 1.13 -16.08
N ARG A 323 -29.57 2.17 -15.29
CA ARG A 323 -29.47 3.57 -15.73
C ARG A 323 -28.25 4.19 -15.07
N PHE A 324 -27.67 5.22 -15.69
CA PHE A 324 -26.73 6.09 -15.00
C PHE A 324 -27.53 7.15 -14.24
N THR A 325 -27.63 7.01 -12.93
CA THR A 325 -28.36 7.96 -12.10
C THR A 325 -27.49 9.18 -11.77
N LYS A 326 -28.11 10.29 -11.34
CA LYS A 326 -27.38 11.48 -10.89
C LYS A 326 -26.39 11.15 -9.77
N GLU A 327 -26.75 10.23 -8.88
CA GLU A 327 -25.87 9.76 -7.80
C GLU A 327 -24.66 9.00 -8.33
N GLU A 328 -24.79 8.25 -9.44
CA GLU A 328 -23.66 7.56 -10.08
C GLU A 328 -22.73 8.55 -10.80
N ILE A 329 -23.29 9.61 -11.36
CA ILE A 329 -22.52 10.72 -11.93
C ILE A 329 -21.76 11.47 -10.84
N GLU A 330 -22.43 11.83 -9.73
CA GLU A 330 -21.79 12.44 -8.56
C GLU A 330 -20.72 11.53 -7.97
N ALA A 331 -21.00 10.23 -7.91
CA ALA A 331 -20.06 9.22 -7.45
C ALA A 331 -18.80 9.14 -8.30
N PHE A 332 -18.97 9.18 -9.63
CA PHE A 332 -17.86 9.17 -10.56
C PHE A 332 -17.08 10.49 -10.50
N GLU A 333 -17.74 11.63 -10.39
CA GLU A 333 -17.09 12.93 -10.18
C GLU A 333 -16.36 13.02 -8.84
N LEU A 334 -16.89 12.40 -7.78
CA LEU A 334 -16.21 12.33 -6.50
C LEU A 334 -15.00 11.41 -6.57
N LEU A 335 -15.14 10.27 -7.25
CA LEU A 335 -14.02 9.39 -7.57
C LEU A 335 -12.97 10.22 -8.31
N LYS A 336 -13.35 10.94 -9.37
CA LYS A 336 -12.55 11.88 -10.16
C LYS A 336 -11.87 12.94 -9.27
N LYS A 337 -12.58 13.71 -8.47
CA LYS A 337 -12.01 14.83 -7.71
C LYS A 337 -11.20 14.43 -6.47
N VAL A 338 -11.66 13.43 -5.71
CA VAL A 338 -11.00 13.01 -4.46
C VAL A 338 -9.74 12.21 -4.75
N ILE A 339 -9.69 11.53 -5.90
CA ILE A 339 -8.59 10.62 -6.23
C ILE A 339 -7.73 11.15 -7.39
N PHE A 340 -8.20 12.08 -8.22
CA PHE A 340 -7.57 12.43 -9.50
C PHE A 340 -7.10 13.88 -9.62
N GLU A 341 -5.82 14.04 -9.35
CA GLU A 341 -4.94 14.70 -10.34
C GLU A 341 -4.14 13.64 -11.13
N SER A 342 -4.60 12.38 -11.19
CA SER A 342 -3.83 11.19 -11.58
C SER A 342 -4.60 10.20 -12.50
N ASN A 343 -3.88 9.29 -13.17
CA ASN A 343 -4.33 8.35 -14.24
C ASN A 343 -5.32 7.22 -13.83
N ILE A 344 -5.98 7.26 -12.67
CA ILE A 344 -6.77 6.11 -12.13
C ILE A 344 -8.04 5.75 -12.92
N ILE A 345 -8.49 6.62 -13.83
CA ILE A 345 -9.58 6.34 -14.79
C ILE A 345 -9.15 5.18 -15.71
N LYS A 346 -7.86 5.12 -16.06
CA LYS A 346 -7.27 4.01 -16.85
C LYS A 346 -7.24 2.69 -16.07
N HIS A 347 -7.37 2.75 -14.76
CA HIS A 347 -7.52 1.59 -13.88
C HIS A 347 -8.99 1.29 -13.54
N THR A 348 -9.95 2.05 -14.08
CA THR A 348 -11.37 1.88 -13.78
C THR A 348 -12.07 1.14 -14.91
N THR A 349 -12.74 0.04 -14.57
CA THR A 349 -13.60 -0.73 -15.48
C THR A 349 -15.05 -0.54 -15.04
N ILE A 350 -15.93 -0.21 -15.99
CA ILE A 350 -17.37 -0.10 -15.71
C ILE A 350 -17.98 -1.49 -15.71
N ILE A 351 -18.66 -1.87 -14.63
CA ILE A 351 -19.39 -3.13 -14.52
C ILE A 351 -20.88 -2.85 -14.61
N ARG A 352 -21.49 -3.32 -15.69
CA ARG A 352 -22.92 -3.13 -15.96
C ARG A 352 -23.71 -4.32 -15.46
N THR A 353 -24.43 -4.13 -14.35
CA THR A 353 -25.24 -5.17 -13.68
C THR A 353 -26.72 -5.04 -14.04
N ASN A 354 -27.54 -6.03 -13.65
CA ASN A 354 -28.99 -6.05 -13.92
C ASN A 354 -29.34 -5.97 -15.43
N PHE A 355 -28.44 -6.43 -16.28
CA PHE A 355 -28.59 -6.43 -17.73
C PHE A 355 -28.84 -7.86 -18.22
N THR A 356 -30.11 -8.27 -18.26
CA THR A 356 -30.52 -9.66 -18.57
C THR A 356 -30.07 -10.15 -19.94
N ASN A 357 -29.80 -9.23 -20.89
CA ASN A 357 -29.28 -9.56 -22.21
C ASN A 357 -27.75 -9.61 -22.27
N PHE A 358 -27.04 -9.69 -21.13
CA PHE A 358 -25.58 -9.65 -21.09
C PHE A 358 -24.91 -10.73 -21.95
N ARG A 359 -25.58 -11.88 -22.14
CA ARG A 359 -25.11 -12.96 -23.02
C ARG A 359 -25.12 -12.57 -24.51
N ASN A 360 -25.87 -11.54 -24.92
CA ASN A 360 -26.00 -11.10 -26.31
C ASN A 360 -25.07 -9.90 -26.61
N PRO A 361 -23.98 -10.09 -27.39
CA PRO A 361 -23.02 -9.04 -27.69
C PRO A 361 -23.61 -7.83 -28.42
N ASP A 362 -24.59 -8.04 -29.31
CA ASP A 362 -25.20 -6.96 -30.08
C ASP A 362 -26.08 -6.08 -29.19
N LYS A 363 -26.78 -6.68 -28.22
CA LYS A 363 -27.51 -5.91 -27.20
C LYS A 363 -26.58 -5.09 -26.31
N CYS A 364 -25.41 -5.63 -25.95
CA CYS A 364 -24.39 -4.90 -25.21
C CYS A 364 -23.79 -3.72 -26.00
N LYS A 365 -23.63 -3.87 -27.33
CA LYS A 365 -23.18 -2.78 -28.20
C LYS A 365 -24.21 -1.67 -28.30
N VAL A 366 -25.48 -2.02 -28.46
CA VAL A 366 -26.60 -1.06 -28.49
C VAL A 366 -26.68 -0.29 -27.18
N ASP A 367 -26.67 -0.96 -26.02
CA ASP A 367 -26.69 -0.28 -24.70
C ASP A 367 -25.52 0.70 -24.55
N ARG A 368 -24.31 0.30 -24.98
CA ARG A 368 -23.14 1.18 -24.95
C ARG A 368 -23.35 2.44 -25.80
N GLN A 369 -23.91 2.28 -27.00
CA GLN A 369 -24.14 3.39 -27.91
C GLN A 369 -25.20 4.36 -27.34
N GLU A 370 -26.31 3.82 -26.82
CA GLU A 370 -27.36 4.62 -26.18
C GLU A 370 -26.81 5.44 -25.00
N LEU A 371 -25.96 4.84 -24.16
CA LEU A 371 -25.33 5.54 -23.04
C LEU A 371 -24.39 6.68 -23.47
N VAL A 372 -23.68 6.50 -24.59
CA VAL A 372 -22.78 7.53 -25.15
C VAL A 372 -23.58 8.68 -25.78
N GLU A 373 -24.71 8.37 -26.43
CA GLU A 373 -25.58 9.34 -27.08
C GLU A 373 -26.45 10.13 -26.09
N GLU A 374 -26.75 9.55 -24.91
CA GLU A 374 -27.59 10.17 -23.88
C GLU A 374 -27.04 11.53 -23.39
N ASN A 375 -25.74 11.64 -23.11
CA ASN A 375 -25.10 12.90 -22.74
C ASN A 375 -23.57 12.85 -22.93
N LYS A 376 -22.97 13.98 -23.33
CA LYS A 376 -21.51 14.21 -23.40
C LYS A 376 -20.76 13.76 -22.14
N PHE A 377 -21.35 13.94 -20.97
CA PHE A 377 -20.73 13.53 -19.72
C PHE A 377 -20.59 12.00 -19.59
N LEU A 378 -21.64 11.24 -19.95
CA LEU A 378 -21.59 9.78 -19.96
C LEU A 378 -20.63 9.26 -21.04
N ALA A 379 -20.60 9.93 -22.19
CA ALA A 379 -19.61 9.65 -23.23
C ALA A 379 -18.18 9.80 -22.70
N GLU A 380 -17.88 10.85 -21.92
CA GLU A 380 -16.57 11.05 -21.30
C GLU A 380 -16.22 9.90 -20.34
N ILE A 381 -17.15 9.54 -19.44
CA ILE A 381 -16.96 8.42 -18.49
C ILE A 381 -16.62 7.13 -19.25
N ILE A 382 -17.47 6.75 -20.20
CA ILE A 382 -17.40 5.47 -20.90
C ILE A 382 -16.14 5.38 -21.77
N ASN A 383 -15.76 6.49 -22.41
CA ASN A 383 -14.60 6.51 -23.31
C ASN A 383 -13.28 6.65 -22.56
N SER A 384 -13.29 7.17 -21.34
CA SER A 384 -12.06 7.34 -20.56
C SER A 384 -11.72 6.09 -19.74
N CYS A 385 -12.71 5.33 -19.28
CA CYS A 385 -12.52 4.09 -18.54
C CYS A 385 -11.87 2.98 -19.39
N ASN A 386 -11.30 1.98 -18.72
CA ASN A 386 -10.72 0.77 -19.33
C ASN A 386 -11.79 -0.22 -19.85
N GLY A 387 -12.86 0.29 -20.45
CA GLY A 387 -13.95 -0.50 -21.00
C GLY A 387 -15.13 -0.73 -20.06
N ILE A 388 -16.10 -1.47 -20.59
CA ILE A 388 -17.36 -1.84 -19.95
C ILE A 388 -17.57 -3.35 -20.06
N ILE A 389 -17.89 -3.99 -18.93
CA ILE A 389 -18.23 -5.41 -18.86
C ILE A 389 -19.69 -5.55 -18.46
N TYR A 390 -20.44 -6.29 -19.25
CA TYR A 390 -21.83 -6.62 -18.97
C TYR A 390 -21.92 -7.96 -18.26
N VAL A 391 -22.58 -7.95 -17.10
CA VAL A 391 -22.73 -9.11 -16.22
C VAL A 391 -24.15 -9.20 -15.69
N ASP A 392 -24.56 -10.41 -15.34
CA ASP A 392 -25.74 -10.64 -14.52
C ASP A 392 -25.38 -11.57 -13.36
N ASN A 393 -25.73 -11.16 -12.15
CA ASN A 393 -25.35 -11.83 -10.90
C ASN A 393 -26.60 -12.12 -10.06
N PRO A 394 -27.56 -12.92 -10.58
CA PRO A 394 -28.84 -13.15 -9.92
C PRO A 394 -28.68 -13.94 -8.59
N PRO A 395 -29.59 -13.81 -7.62
CA PRO A 395 -29.49 -14.47 -6.31
C PRO A 395 -29.41 -16.00 -6.40
N ILE A 396 -28.58 -16.64 -5.57
CA ILE A 396 -28.46 -18.11 -5.52
C ILE A 396 -29.10 -18.73 -4.26
N GLU A 397 -29.56 -17.93 -3.32
CA GLU A 397 -30.37 -18.38 -2.18
C GLU A 397 -31.85 -18.41 -2.59
N ILE A 398 -32.21 -19.36 -3.46
CA ILE A 398 -33.57 -19.51 -3.97
C ILE A 398 -34.03 -20.96 -3.91
N GLU A 399 -35.30 -21.17 -3.59
CA GLU A 399 -35.89 -22.51 -3.42
C GLU A 399 -36.04 -23.28 -4.75
N CYS A 400 -36.18 -22.56 -5.87
CA CYS A 400 -36.40 -23.19 -7.17
C CYS A 400 -35.09 -23.73 -7.77
N GLU A 401 -34.89 -25.05 -7.72
CA GLU A 401 -33.68 -25.73 -8.24
C GLU A 401 -33.36 -25.40 -9.71
N ARG A 402 -34.37 -25.38 -10.59
CA ARG A 402 -34.17 -25.04 -12.01
C ARG A 402 -33.62 -23.64 -12.18
N ARG A 403 -34.15 -22.68 -11.42
CA ARG A 403 -33.70 -21.29 -11.45
C ARG A 403 -32.34 -21.14 -10.77
N LEU A 404 -32.04 -21.93 -9.75
CA LEU A 404 -30.73 -21.95 -9.09
C LEU A 404 -29.62 -22.35 -10.08
N LEU A 405 -29.86 -23.38 -10.91
CA LEU A 405 -28.90 -23.82 -11.91
C LEU A 405 -28.61 -22.72 -12.93
N LEU A 406 -29.66 -22.09 -13.48
CA LEU A 406 -29.52 -20.98 -14.43
C LEU A 406 -28.77 -19.79 -13.81
N ASN A 407 -29.09 -19.45 -12.56
CA ASN A 407 -28.44 -18.35 -11.85
C ASN A 407 -26.95 -18.63 -11.60
N LYS A 408 -26.58 -19.88 -11.31
CA LYS A 408 -25.17 -20.29 -11.19
C LYS A 408 -24.46 -20.18 -12.53
N GLU A 409 -25.07 -20.63 -13.62
CA GLU A 409 -24.50 -20.47 -14.97
C GLU A 409 -24.27 -18.99 -15.33
N ASP A 410 -25.24 -18.11 -15.04
CA ASP A 410 -25.10 -16.68 -15.27
C ASP A 410 -23.93 -16.09 -14.46
N ARG A 411 -23.80 -16.45 -13.18
CA ARG A 411 -22.68 -16.04 -12.33
C ARG A 411 -21.34 -16.55 -12.85
N GLU A 412 -21.26 -17.79 -13.32
CA GLU A 412 -20.02 -18.34 -13.88
C GLU A 412 -19.60 -17.62 -15.18
N ILE A 413 -20.55 -17.30 -16.06
CA ILE A 413 -20.26 -16.50 -17.26
C ILE A 413 -19.78 -15.10 -16.87
N SER A 414 -20.42 -14.47 -15.89
CA SER A 414 -20.02 -13.17 -15.36
C SER A 414 -18.61 -13.22 -14.76
N ARG A 415 -18.32 -14.22 -13.92
CA ARG A 415 -17.00 -14.48 -13.34
C ARG A 415 -15.93 -14.63 -14.41
N HIS A 416 -16.17 -15.49 -15.40
CA HIS A 416 -15.23 -15.73 -16.48
C HIS A 416 -14.90 -14.43 -17.25
N ARG A 417 -15.91 -13.64 -17.63
CA ARG A 417 -15.70 -12.35 -18.32
C ARG A 417 -14.85 -11.37 -17.53
N ILE A 418 -15.12 -11.25 -16.24
CA ILE A 418 -14.38 -10.32 -15.38
C ILE A 418 -12.93 -10.78 -15.22
N LEU A 419 -12.70 -12.06 -14.91
CA LEU A 419 -11.36 -12.59 -14.70
C LEU A 419 -10.52 -12.52 -15.98
N THR A 420 -11.08 -12.85 -17.14
CA THR A 420 -10.39 -12.69 -18.43
C THR A 420 -10.04 -11.23 -18.73
N HIS A 421 -10.89 -10.28 -18.35
CA HIS A 421 -10.56 -8.85 -18.46
C HIS A 421 -9.44 -8.43 -17.52
N LEU A 422 -9.41 -8.98 -16.31
CA LEU A 422 -8.37 -8.70 -15.30
C LEU A 422 -6.99 -9.23 -15.72
N GLU A 423 -6.93 -10.39 -16.38
CA GLU A 423 -5.69 -10.98 -16.92
C GLU A 423 -5.02 -10.08 -17.96
N GLY A 424 -5.81 -9.38 -18.78
CA GLY A 424 -5.31 -8.45 -19.79
C GLY A 424 -4.80 -7.12 -19.22
N PHE A 425 -4.97 -6.88 -17.91
CA PHE A 425 -4.65 -5.59 -17.29
C PHE A 425 -3.27 -5.61 -16.61
N GLN A 426 -2.41 -4.66 -16.98
CA GLN A 426 -1.08 -4.49 -16.39
C GLN A 426 -0.96 -3.12 -15.69
N GLY A 427 -0.44 -3.13 -14.46
CA GLY A 427 -0.12 -1.93 -13.68
C GLY A 427 -0.87 -1.82 -12.36
N ASN A 428 -0.24 -1.17 -11.37
CA ASN A 428 -0.83 -0.89 -10.05
C ASN A 428 -0.94 0.62 -9.87
N TYR A 429 -2.14 1.12 -9.61
CA TYR A 429 -2.34 2.50 -9.24
C TYR A 429 -2.11 2.68 -7.73
N LYS A 430 -1.05 3.40 -7.36
CA LYS A 430 -0.91 3.93 -6.00
C LYS A 430 -1.37 5.39 -6.00
N PRO A 431 -2.39 5.78 -5.21
CA PRO A 431 -2.75 7.17 -5.09
C PRO A 431 -1.56 7.95 -4.50
N TYR A 432 -0.92 8.78 -5.33
CA TYR A 432 0.13 9.69 -4.90
C TYR A 432 -0.34 11.11 -5.18
N LEU A 433 -0.80 11.81 -4.15
CA LEU A 433 -1.07 13.24 -4.17
C LEU A 433 -0.56 13.82 -2.85
N LYS A 434 -0.01 15.04 -2.88
CA LYS A 434 0.38 15.79 -1.66
C LYS A 434 -0.80 15.96 -0.68
N THR A 435 -2.03 16.03 -1.20
CA THR A 435 -3.28 16.05 -0.42
C THR A 435 -3.68 14.68 0.12
N TRP A 436 -3.38 13.61 -0.63
CA TRP A 436 -3.52 12.24 -0.12
C TRP A 436 -2.52 11.99 0.99
N ASP A 437 -1.28 12.49 0.96
CA ASP A 437 -0.34 12.26 2.05
C ASP A 437 -0.83 12.86 3.37
N GLN A 438 -1.38 14.08 3.35
CA GLN A 438 -2.00 14.72 4.53
C GLN A 438 -3.27 14.00 4.99
N LEU A 439 -4.13 13.58 4.06
CA LEU A 439 -5.36 12.84 4.36
C LEU A 439 -5.05 11.40 4.84
N TYR A 440 -4.06 10.76 4.25
CA TYR A 440 -3.50 9.44 4.60
C TYR A 440 -2.96 9.48 6.01
N LEU A 441 -2.15 10.47 6.38
CA LEU A 441 -1.63 10.63 7.74
C LEU A 441 -2.77 10.78 8.77
N LYS A 442 -3.80 11.58 8.46
CA LYS A 442 -5.00 11.73 9.30
C LYS A 442 -5.78 10.42 9.43
N ILE A 443 -6.06 9.74 8.31
CA ILE A 443 -6.77 8.45 8.27
C ILE A 443 -5.97 7.38 8.98
N ARG A 444 -4.66 7.35 8.81
CA ARG A 444 -3.74 6.39 9.43
C ARG A 444 -3.74 6.51 10.95
N ASN A 445 -3.62 7.73 11.47
CA ASN A 445 -3.67 7.98 12.91
C ASN A 445 -5.05 7.60 13.47
N TYR A 446 -6.11 7.96 12.76
CA TYR A 446 -7.47 7.54 13.07
C TYR A 446 -7.62 6.00 13.07
N MET A 447 -7.17 5.31 12.03
CA MET A 447 -7.28 3.86 11.87
C MET A 447 -6.51 3.12 12.96
N LYS A 448 -5.36 3.63 13.38
CA LYS A 448 -4.59 3.08 14.50
C LYS A 448 -5.36 3.21 15.82
N ILE A 449 -5.82 4.42 16.15
CA ILE A 449 -6.58 4.66 17.39
C ILE A 449 -7.88 3.85 17.38
N LYS A 450 -8.56 3.79 16.22
CA LYS A 450 -9.77 3.00 16.04
C LYS A 450 -9.50 1.51 16.24
N HIS A 451 -8.43 0.98 15.66
CA HIS A 451 -8.05 -0.42 15.84
C HIS A 451 -7.74 -0.75 17.31
N ASP A 452 -6.95 0.09 18.00
CA ASP A 452 -6.65 -0.09 19.43
C ASP A 452 -7.94 -0.06 20.28
N LEU A 453 -8.91 0.79 19.92
CA LEU A 453 -10.22 0.89 20.59
C LEU A 453 -11.14 -0.30 20.26
N GLU A 454 -11.11 -0.81 19.02
CA GLU A 454 -11.89 -1.97 18.57
C GLU A 454 -11.34 -3.28 19.16
N GLU A 455 -10.01 -3.43 19.28
CA GLU A 455 -9.37 -4.54 20.01
C GLU A 455 -9.75 -4.53 21.49
N ALA A 456 -9.76 -3.35 22.13
CA ALA A 456 -10.25 -3.22 23.49
C ALA A 456 -11.69 -3.74 23.57
N LEU A 457 -12.57 -3.35 22.65
CA LEU A 457 -13.98 -3.76 22.59
C LEU A 457 -14.20 -5.27 22.49
N GLN A 458 -13.24 -6.02 21.93
CA GLN A 458 -13.30 -7.47 21.77
C GLN A 458 -12.76 -8.25 22.98
N SER A 459 -12.17 -7.57 23.97
CA SER A 459 -11.64 -8.24 25.15
C SER A 459 -12.76 -8.74 26.07
N SER A 460 -12.62 -9.97 26.56
CA SER A 460 -13.68 -10.77 27.20
C SER A 460 -14.16 -10.26 28.57
N ASN A 461 -13.61 -9.16 29.09
CA ASN A 461 -13.80 -8.69 30.46
C ASN A 461 -14.29 -7.23 30.58
N ILE A 462 -14.96 -6.69 29.54
CA ILE A 462 -15.40 -5.29 29.53
C ILE A 462 -16.88 -5.15 29.92
N SER A 463 -17.18 -4.18 30.78
CA SER A 463 -18.55 -3.83 31.16
C SER A 463 -19.34 -3.16 30.02
N SER A 464 -20.67 -3.28 30.04
CA SER A 464 -21.56 -2.63 29.07
C SER A 464 -21.40 -1.10 29.04
N GLU A 465 -21.08 -0.46 30.18
CA GLU A 465 -20.78 0.97 30.25
C GLU A 465 -19.46 1.35 29.56
N GLU A 466 -18.41 0.53 29.72
CA GLU A 466 -17.13 0.76 29.05
C GLU A 466 -17.23 0.55 27.54
N ILE A 467 -18.01 -0.43 27.08
CA ILE A 467 -18.33 -0.62 25.66
C ILE A 467 -18.99 0.64 25.09
N ASN A 468 -19.96 1.22 25.80
CA ASN A 468 -20.64 2.45 25.36
C ASN A 468 -19.68 3.65 25.36
N LYS A 469 -18.78 3.78 26.35
CA LYS A 469 -17.74 4.81 26.37
C LYS A 469 -16.76 4.68 25.21
N LEU A 470 -16.35 3.45 24.86
CA LEU A 470 -15.44 3.19 23.74
C LEU A 470 -16.12 3.50 22.40
N LYS A 471 -17.38 3.09 22.20
CA LYS A 471 -18.16 3.44 21.00
C LYS A 471 -18.30 4.96 20.83
N ALA A 472 -18.64 5.68 21.91
CA ALA A 472 -18.72 7.13 21.88
C ALA A 472 -17.37 7.81 21.58
N LYS A 473 -16.24 7.23 22.04
CA LYS A 473 -14.90 7.71 21.67
C LYS A 473 -14.62 7.52 20.18
N ILE A 474 -14.98 6.37 19.60
CA ILE A 474 -14.85 6.11 18.16
C ILE A 474 -15.68 7.10 17.36
N GLU A 475 -16.95 7.31 17.71
CA GLU A 475 -17.82 8.29 17.03
C GLU A 475 -17.27 9.72 17.13
N LYS A 476 -16.75 10.12 18.29
CA LYS A 476 -16.12 11.44 18.47
C LYS A 476 -14.83 11.59 17.66
N LEU A 477 -14.05 10.52 17.52
CA LEU A 477 -12.86 10.50 16.66
C LEU A 477 -13.25 10.62 15.18
N GLU A 478 -14.27 9.87 14.73
CA GLU A 478 -14.80 9.97 13.37
C GLU A 478 -15.30 11.38 13.07
N ALA A 479 -16.08 11.98 13.98
CA ALA A 479 -16.56 13.35 13.85
C ALA A 479 -15.43 14.38 13.79
N LYS A 480 -14.33 14.17 14.54
CA LYS A 480 -13.13 15.03 14.46
C LYS A 480 -12.42 14.89 13.12
N VAL A 481 -12.25 13.67 12.61
CA VAL A 481 -11.62 13.45 11.30
C VAL A 481 -12.48 14.11 10.22
N VAL A 482 -13.79 13.88 10.25
CA VAL A 482 -14.80 14.44 9.34
C VAL A 482 -14.94 15.97 9.45
N GLY A 483 -14.70 16.57 10.63
CA GLY A 483 -14.81 18.01 10.86
C GLY A 483 -13.51 18.79 10.63
N VAL A 484 -12.35 18.17 10.80
CA VAL A 484 -11.02 18.75 10.49
C VAL A 484 -10.68 18.61 9.01
N THR A 485 -11.27 17.62 8.33
CA THR A 485 -11.38 17.65 6.88
C THR A 485 -12.60 18.50 6.53
N GLU A 486 -12.41 19.78 6.27
CA GLU A 486 -13.20 20.38 5.20
C GLU A 486 -12.84 19.61 3.91
N LEU A 487 -13.41 18.42 3.75
CA LEU A 487 -13.76 17.89 2.44
C LEU A 487 -14.85 18.84 1.93
N ARG A 488 -14.49 20.10 1.61
CA ARG A 488 -15.32 21.00 0.81
C ARG A 488 -15.41 20.38 -0.58
N CYS A 489 -16.21 19.33 -0.69
CA CYS A 489 -16.90 19.01 -1.91
C CYS A 489 -18.04 20.02 -2.02
N ASP A 490 -17.71 21.30 -2.20
CA ASP A 490 -18.66 22.26 -2.72
C ASP A 490 -18.93 21.80 -4.17
N VAL A 491 -19.91 20.91 -4.31
CA VAL A 491 -20.41 20.49 -5.61
C VAL A 491 -21.26 21.64 -6.11
N GLU A 492 -20.63 22.66 -6.68
CA GLU A 492 -21.30 23.39 -7.75
C GLU A 492 -21.52 22.39 -8.88
N ILE A 493 -22.76 21.90 -8.96
CA ILE A 493 -23.28 21.22 -10.12
C ILE A 493 -22.97 22.13 -11.31
N PRO A 494 -22.19 21.69 -12.32
CA PRO A 494 -21.98 22.47 -13.53
C PRO A 494 -23.35 22.92 -14.02
N PHE A 495 -23.50 24.20 -14.37
CA PHE A 495 -24.80 24.82 -14.70
C PHE A 495 -25.66 23.97 -15.66
N PHE A 496 -25.03 23.14 -16.50
CA PHE A 496 -25.64 22.20 -17.45
C PHE A 496 -26.32 20.95 -16.83
N ALA A 497 -26.08 20.59 -15.57
CA ALA A 497 -26.73 19.45 -14.90
C ALA A 497 -27.96 19.86 -14.05
N LYS A 498 -28.33 21.15 -14.05
CA LYS A 498 -29.65 21.62 -13.62
C LYS A 498 -30.64 21.43 -14.78
N ILE A 499 -31.18 20.22 -14.93
CA ILE A 499 -32.24 19.93 -15.89
C ILE A 499 -33.53 20.66 -15.44
N LYS A 500 -34.14 21.42 -16.35
CA LYS A 500 -35.51 21.94 -16.25
C LYS A 500 -36.52 20.85 -16.56
#